data_AF-A0A1C6P7S5-F1
#
_entry.id   AF-A0A1C6P7S5-F1
#
_cell.length_a   1.000
_cell.length_b   1.000
_cell.length_c   1.000
_cell.angle_alpha   90.00
_cell.angle_beta   90.00
_cell.angle_gamma   90.00
#
_symmetry.space_group_name_H-M   'P 1'
#
loop_
_entity.id
_entity.type
_entity.pdbx_description
1 polymer ?
#
loop_
_entity_poly.entity_id
_entity_poly.type
_entity_poly.pdbx_seq_one_letter_code
_entity_poly.pdbx_strand_id
1 'polypeptide(L)'
;MCEDLIIHGGQAGPLTFAGTGLSVAEHQRRTVNNFLELRSLAPDLRIIPTLQGSTVPEYEQCRELYERAGVNLAAEPTVGLGSVCRLQSTTQGAAIVTAMAAHGLRLHGFGFKTLGLNRVGHLLASADSAAWSLHARHRPPMPGHTHKNCANCFPYAMAWRTRVLDGLPTWHQPTIDGSEAA
;
A
#
# COMPACT_ATOMS: atom_id res chain seq x y z
N MET A 1 -4.39 -8.26 7.13
CA MET A 1 -4.76 -6.86 7.37
C MET A 1 -4.91 -6.69 8.86
N CYS A 2 -3.91 -6.09 9.49
CA CYS A 2 -3.78 -5.94 10.93
C CYS A 2 -4.36 -4.62 11.47
N GLU A 3 -5.23 -3.93 10.72
CA GLU A 3 -5.91 -2.73 11.22
C GLU A 3 -6.92 -3.07 12.32
N ASP A 4 -7.10 -2.18 13.31
CA ASP A 4 -8.04 -2.35 14.42
C ASP A 4 -9.46 -2.71 13.98
N LEU A 5 -9.97 -2.08 12.93
CA LEU A 5 -11.31 -2.38 12.39
C LEU A 5 -11.42 -3.80 11.83
N ILE A 6 -10.32 -4.38 11.36
CA ILE A 6 -10.29 -5.75 10.83
C ILE A 6 -10.11 -6.77 11.97
N ILE A 7 -9.38 -6.41 13.02
CA ILE A 7 -9.17 -7.27 14.17
C ILE A 7 -10.40 -7.26 15.08
N HIS A 8 -10.82 -6.08 15.54
CA HIS A 8 -11.83 -5.89 16.58
C HIS A 8 -13.22 -5.58 16.03
N GLY A 9 -13.34 -5.30 14.74
CA GLY A 9 -14.59 -4.84 14.15
C GLY A 9 -14.85 -3.36 14.43
N GLY A 10 -16.06 -2.90 14.11
CA GLY A 10 -16.48 -1.52 14.33
C GLY A 10 -17.02 -0.86 13.07
N GLN A 11 -17.00 0.47 13.04
CA GLN A 11 -17.62 1.25 11.97
C GLN A 11 -16.64 2.28 11.40
N ALA A 12 -16.57 2.38 10.07
CA ALA A 12 -15.84 3.45 9.38
C ALA A 12 -16.71 4.06 8.28
N GLY A 13 -17.25 5.24 8.56
CA GLY A 13 -18.26 5.85 7.71
C GLY A 13 -19.47 4.92 7.57
N PRO A 14 -19.94 4.61 6.35
CA PRO A 14 -21.10 3.73 6.15
C PRO A 14 -20.76 2.23 6.26
N LEU A 15 -19.49 1.87 6.46
CA LEU A 15 -19.05 0.48 6.47
C LEU A 15 -19.00 -0.07 7.89
N THR A 16 -19.55 -1.27 8.09
CA THR A 16 -19.49 -2.03 9.34
C THR A 16 -18.60 -3.26 9.15
N PHE A 17 -17.70 -3.49 10.11
CA PHE A 17 -16.75 -4.59 10.12
C PHE A 17 -17.07 -5.53 11.28
N ALA A 18 -17.18 -6.83 10.99
CA ALA A 18 -17.46 -7.85 12.01
C ALA A 18 -16.28 -8.08 12.97
N GLY A 19 -15.05 -7.78 12.53
CA GLY A 19 -13.84 -8.15 13.25
C GLY A 19 -13.52 -9.64 13.08
N THR A 20 -12.23 -9.96 13.01
CA THR A 20 -11.76 -11.35 12.92
C THR A 20 -11.54 -11.98 14.29
N GLY A 21 -11.32 -11.16 15.33
CA GLY A 21 -10.95 -11.62 16.67
C GLY A 21 -9.58 -12.29 16.77
N LEU A 22 -8.76 -12.24 15.72
CA LEU A 22 -7.44 -12.87 15.67
C LEU A 22 -6.34 -11.87 16.04
N SER A 23 -5.23 -12.36 16.61
CA SER A 23 -4.08 -11.53 16.90
C SER A 23 -3.35 -11.06 15.63
N VAL A 24 -2.56 -10.00 15.75
CA VAL A 24 -1.64 -9.53 14.70
C VAL A 24 -0.71 -10.66 14.25
N ALA A 25 -0.15 -11.42 15.19
CA ALA A 25 0.73 -12.55 14.87
C ALA A 25 0.02 -13.64 14.03
N GLU A 26 -1.25 -13.93 14.32
CA GLU A 26 -2.02 -14.89 13.53
C GLU A 26 -2.35 -14.36 12.13
N HIS A 27 -2.64 -13.07 12.00
CA HIS A 27 -2.80 -12.43 10.69
C HIS A 27 -1.51 -12.46 9.86
N GLN A 28 -0.36 -12.20 10.47
CA GLN A 28 0.93 -12.28 9.81
C GLN A 28 1.22 -13.71 9.35
N ARG A 29 1.03 -14.71 10.22
CA ARG A 29 1.21 -16.12 9.87
C ARG A 29 0.34 -16.53 8.69
N ARG A 30 -0.94 -16.15 8.68
CA ARG A 30 -1.86 -16.42 7.55
C ARG A 30 -1.43 -15.69 6.28
N THR A 31 -0.92 -14.46 6.40
CA THR A 31 -0.43 -13.69 5.25
C THR A 31 0.76 -14.39 4.59
N VAL A 32 1.75 -14.81 5.37
CA VAL A 32 2.93 -15.51 4.86
C VAL A 32 2.54 -16.87 4.27
N ASN A 33 1.72 -17.66 4.97
CA ASN A 33 1.26 -18.96 4.47
C ASN A 33 0.48 -18.83 3.15
N ASN A 34 -0.44 -17.86 3.06
CA ASN A 34 -1.20 -17.60 1.85
C ASN A 34 -0.28 -17.17 0.68
N PHE A 35 0.74 -16.35 0.95
CA PHE A 35 1.73 -16.00 -0.06
C PHE A 35 2.48 -17.22 -0.60
N LEU A 36 2.96 -18.10 0.28
CA LEU A 36 3.68 -19.32 -0.09
C LEU A 36 2.78 -20.27 -0.89
N GLU A 37 1.54 -20.45 -0.45
CA GLU A 37 0.54 -21.26 -1.14
C GLU A 37 0.25 -20.73 -2.55
N LEU A 38 -0.02 -19.43 -2.69
CA LEU A 38 -0.27 -18.82 -3.99
C LEU A 38 0.93 -18.94 -4.94
N ARG A 39 2.16 -18.77 -4.44
CA ARG A 39 3.38 -18.98 -5.25
C ARG A 39 3.58 -20.43 -5.67
N SER A 40 3.19 -21.38 -4.83
CA SER A 40 3.24 -22.80 -5.15
C SER A 40 2.21 -23.16 -6.24
N LEU A 41 0.99 -22.62 -6.12
CA LEU A 41 -0.11 -22.90 -7.05
C LEU A 41 0.05 -22.20 -8.40
N ALA A 42 0.65 -21.02 -8.44
CA ALA A 42 0.79 -20.21 -9.65
C ALA A 42 2.18 -19.56 -9.73
N PRO A 43 3.25 -20.35 -9.93
CA PRO A 43 4.63 -19.85 -9.89
C PRO A 43 4.95 -18.84 -11.00
N ASP A 44 4.20 -18.88 -12.11
CA ASP A 44 4.39 -17.97 -13.24
C ASP A 44 3.74 -16.59 -13.01
N LEU A 45 2.90 -16.45 -11.98
CA LEU A 45 2.27 -15.18 -11.64
C LEU A 45 3.12 -14.40 -10.63
N ARG A 46 3.15 -13.08 -10.81
CA ARG A 46 3.78 -12.16 -9.86
C ARG A 46 2.91 -12.00 -8.61
N ILE A 47 3.10 -12.86 -7.63
CA ILE A 47 2.50 -12.73 -6.30
C ILE A 47 3.39 -11.81 -5.45
N ILE A 48 2.85 -10.68 -4.99
CA ILE A 48 3.61 -9.69 -4.22
C ILE A 48 3.59 -10.07 -2.73
N PRO A 49 4.74 -10.30 -2.08
CA PRO A 49 4.78 -10.47 -0.63
C PRO A 49 4.38 -9.16 0.04
N THR A 50 3.57 -9.26 1.08
CA THR A 50 3.06 -8.09 1.80
C THR A 50 3.38 -8.20 3.28
N LEU A 51 4.02 -7.17 3.83
CA LEU A 51 4.26 -7.00 5.25
C LEU A 51 3.00 -6.48 5.94
N GLN A 52 2.74 -6.95 7.17
CA GLN A 52 1.53 -6.65 7.92
C GLN A 52 1.87 -6.29 9.36
N GLY A 53 1.19 -5.30 9.91
CA GLY A 53 1.37 -4.84 11.29
C GLY A 53 0.84 -3.43 11.48
N SER A 54 1.02 -2.90 12.68
CA SER A 54 0.69 -1.53 13.05
C SER A 54 1.88 -0.75 13.59
N THR A 55 2.92 -1.41 14.10
CA THR A 55 4.14 -0.80 14.67
C THR A 55 5.42 -1.31 14.00
N VAL A 56 6.54 -0.59 14.13
CA VAL A 56 7.84 -1.05 13.60
C VAL A 56 8.19 -2.47 14.08
N PRO A 57 8.10 -2.82 15.37
CA PRO A 57 8.38 -4.19 15.83
C PRO A 57 7.48 -5.25 15.18
N GLU A 58 6.20 -4.98 14.98
CA GLU A 58 5.31 -5.92 14.30
C GLU A 58 5.70 -6.12 12.83
N TYR A 59 6.10 -5.05 12.13
CA TYR A 59 6.58 -5.16 10.75
C TYR A 59 7.88 -5.97 10.68
N GLU A 60 8.81 -5.78 11.62
CA GLU A 60 10.03 -6.60 11.72
C GLU A 60 9.69 -8.07 11.97
N GLN A 61 8.76 -8.36 12.88
CA GLN A 61 8.29 -9.73 13.12
C GLN A 61 7.71 -10.37 11.84
N CYS A 62 6.94 -9.61 11.06
CA CYS A 62 6.40 -10.09 9.80
C CYS A 62 7.51 -10.35 8.76
N ARG A 63 8.49 -9.45 8.66
CA ARG A 63 9.69 -9.59 7.80
C ARG A 63 10.44 -10.88 8.15
N GLU A 64 10.71 -11.12 9.43
CA GLU A 64 11.36 -12.34 9.89
C GLU A 64 10.54 -13.61 9.62
N LEU A 65 9.20 -13.54 9.62
CA LEU A 65 8.37 -14.69 9.27
C LEU A 65 8.59 -15.11 7.80
N TYR A 66 8.72 -14.14 6.89
CA TYR A 66 9.10 -14.42 5.50
C TYR A 66 10.52 -15.01 5.42
N GLU A 67 11.49 -14.45 6.14
CA GLU A 67 12.87 -14.96 6.15
C GLU A 67 12.95 -16.40 6.67
N ARG A 68 12.27 -16.70 7.78
CA ARG A 68 12.17 -18.07 8.33
C ARG A 68 11.50 -19.04 7.37
N ALA A 69 10.63 -18.56 6.50
CA ALA A 69 10.02 -19.35 5.44
C ALA A 69 10.91 -19.47 4.17
N GLY A 70 12.14 -18.96 4.20
CA GLY A 70 13.08 -19.01 3.08
C GLY A 70 12.84 -17.94 2.00
N VAL A 71 12.05 -16.90 2.28
CA VAL A 71 11.75 -15.83 1.33
C VAL A 71 12.71 -14.66 1.53
N ASN A 72 13.56 -14.39 0.54
CA ASN A 72 14.41 -13.20 0.52
C ASN A 72 13.62 -11.99 -0.02
N LEU A 73 13.04 -11.19 0.87
CA LEU A 73 12.24 -10.01 0.50
C LEU A 73 13.04 -8.93 -0.25
N ALA A 74 14.36 -8.82 -0.04
CA ALA A 74 15.18 -7.83 -0.73
C ALA A 74 15.38 -8.18 -2.22
N ALA A 75 15.26 -9.46 -2.59
CA ALA A 75 15.32 -9.91 -3.98
C ALA A 75 13.98 -9.71 -4.73
N GLU A 76 12.88 -9.49 -4.02
CA GLU A 76 11.54 -9.46 -4.60
C GLU A 76 11.27 -8.18 -5.40
N PRO A 77 10.58 -8.29 -6.56
CA PRO A 77 9.89 -7.26 -7.34
C PRO A 77 9.65 -5.92 -6.69
N THR A 78 8.95 -6.12 -5.59
CA THR A 78 8.07 -5.21 -4.89
C THR A 78 7.70 -5.92 -3.60
N VAL A 79 7.69 -5.18 -2.50
CA VAL A 79 7.20 -5.66 -1.22
C VAL A 79 6.08 -4.72 -0.78
N GLY A 80 4.88 -5.26 -0.62
CA GLY A 80 3.71 -4.48 -0.21
C GLY A 80 3.76 -4.10 1.26
N LEU A 81 3.33 -2.88 1.58
CA LEU A 81 3.05 -2.46 2.97
C LEU A 81 1.54 -2.50 3.22
N GLY A 82 1.08 -3.58 3.85
CA GLY A 82 -0.32 -3.74 4.26
C GLY A 82 -0.63 -2.94 5.52
N SER A 83 -1.88 -2.55 5.73
CA SER A 83 -2.34 -1.86 6.96
C SER A 83 -1.74 -0.49 7.27
N VAL A 84 -0.87 0.05 6.41
CA VAL A 84 -0.25 1.37 6.60
C VAL A 84 -1.13 2.54 6.12
N CYS A 85 -2.18 2.28 5.32
CA CYS A 85 -3.00 3.33 4.67
C CYS A 85 -3.62 4.34 5.65
N ARG A 86 -3.96 3.93 6.88
CA ARG A 86 -4.46 4.85 7.92
C ARG A 86 -3.35 5.50 8.75
N LEU A 87 -2.15 4.95 8.73
CA LEU A 87 -0.97 5.45 9.43
C LEU A 87 -0.10 6.38 8.58
N GLN A 88 -0.27 6.37 7.26
CA GLN A 88 0.63 7.00 6.29
C GLN A 88 0.97 8.48 6.54
N SER A 89 0.10 9.26 7.19
CA SER A 89 0.33 10.68 7.50
C SER A 89 0.83 10.92 8.92
N THR A 90 1.01 9.87 9.73
CA THR A 90 1.45 9.95 11.13
C THR A 90 2.95 9.74 11.24
N THR A 91 3.54 10.14 12.37
CA THR A 91 4.94 9.85 12.69
C THR A 91 5.21 8.35 12.74
N GLN A 92 4.25 7.56 13.21
CA GLN A 92 4.34 6.10 13.26
C GLN A 92 4.37 5.48 11.86
N GLY A 93 3.50 5.92 10.94
CA GLY A 93 3.55 5.46 9.56
C GLY A 93 4.88 5.79 8.89
N ALA A 94 5.41 6.99 9.12
CA ALA A 94 6.72 7.36 8.59
C ALA A 94 7.84 6.48 9.14
N ALA A 95 7.85 6.22 10.45
CA ALA A 95 8.84 5.34 11.09
C ALA A 95 8.80 3.92 10.51
N ILE A 96 7.61 3.38 10.24
CA ILE A 96 7.43 2.06 9.59
C ILE A 96 8.04 2.06 8.19
N VAL A 97 7.69 3.03 7.35
CA VAL A 97 8.22 3.09 5.98
C VAL A 97 9.74 3.26 6.00
N THR A 98 10.28 4.13 6.85
CA THR A 98 11.74 4.30 6.99
C THR A 98 12.43 3.03 7.45
N ALA A 99 11.91 2.35 8.47
CA ALA A 99 12.50 1.10 8.96
C ALA A 99 12.51 0.01 7.89
N MET A 100 11.39 -0.16 7.17
CA MET A 100 11.30 -1.17 6.12
C MET A 100 12.15 -0.82 4.89
N ALA A 101 12.30 0.47 4.55
CA ALA A 101 13.16 0.92 3.47
C ALA A 101 14.65 0.71 3.79
N ALA A 102 15.04 0.82 5.07
CA ALA A 102 16.42 0.59 5.51
C ALA A 102 16.91 -0.84 5.29
N HIS A 103 16.00 -1.81 5.13
CA HIS A 103 16.31 -3.19 4.72
C HIS A 103 16.54 -3.34 3.20
N GLY A 104 16.55 -2.25 2.43
CA GLY A 104 16.74 -2.28 0.98
C GLY A 104 15.52 -2.80 0.21
N LEU A 105 14.33 -2.78 0.82
CA LEU A 105 13.12 -3.33 0.21
C LEU A 105 12.55 -2.37 -0.85
N ARG A 106 12.09 -2.92 -1.97
CA ARG A 106 11.36 -2.16 -3.00
C ARG A 106 9.89 -1.99 -2.60
N LEU A 107 9.63 -1.03 -1.72
CA LEU A 107 8.33 -0.88 -1.07
C LEU A 107 7.22 -0.40 -2.01
N HIS A 108 6.05 -1.03 -1.92
CA HIS A 108 4.80 -0.53 -2.48
C HIS A 108 3.86 -0.05 -1.38
N GLY A 109 3.50 1.23 -1.43
CA GLY A 109 2.54 1.83 -0.51
C GLY A 109 1.10 1.63 -0.97
N PHE A 110 0.38 0.70 -0.35
CA PHE A 110 -1.04 0.51 -0.65
C PHE A 110 -1.91 1.67 -0.16
N GLY A 111 -2.69 2.27 -1.07
CA GLY A 111 -3.67 3.32 -0.73
C GLY A 111 -3.07 4.63 -0.18
N PHE A 112 -1.85 4.98 -0.59
CA PHE A 112 -1.23 6.23 -0.18
C PHE A 112 -1.94 7.46 -0.79
N LYS A 113 -1.91 8.57 -0.08
CA LYS A 113 -2.52 9.87 -0.40
C LYS A 113 -1.44 10.94 -0.36
N THR A 114 -1.74 12.12 -0.88
CA THR A 114 -0.78 13.24 -1.01
C THR A 114 -0.01 13.54 0.27
N LEU A 115 -0.66 13.61 1.44
CA LEU A 115 0.03 13.88 2.70
C LEU A 115 1.04 12.80 3.09
N GLY A 116 0.71 11.52 2.90
CA GLY A 116 1.63 10.42 3.17
C GLY A 116 2.78 10.39 2.16
N LEU A 117 2.48 10.57 0.87
CA LEU A 117 3.48 10.62 -0.19
C LEU A 117 4.46 11.79 -0.02
N ASN A 118 3.99 12.96 0.41
CA ASN A 118 4.89 14.08 0.71
C ASN A 118 5.90 13.77 1.82
N ARG A 119 5.50 12.91 2.77
CA ARG A 119 6.32 12.56 3.93
C ARG A 119 7.33 11.46 3.63
N VAL A 120 6.90 10.40 2.95
CA VAL A 120 7.71 9.17 2.77
C VAL A 120 7.71 8.63 1.34
N GLY A 121 7.15 9.34 0.37
CA GLY A 121 7.08 8.89 -1.02
C GLY A 121 8.46 8.64 -1.64
N HIS A 122 9.49 9.38 -1.21
CA HIS A 122 10.89 9.16 -1.63
C HIS A 122 11.49 7.84 -1.12
N LEU A 123 10.83 7.14 -0.19
CA LEU A 123 11.23 5.83 0.33
C LEU A 123 10.43 4.68 -0.30
N LEU A 124 9.48 4.99 -1.19
CA LEU A 124 8.63 4.01 -1.84
C LEU A 124 9.05 3.84 -3.31
N ALA A 125 9.18 2.60 -3.76
CA ALA A 125 9.37 2.29 -5.18
C ALA A 125 8.08 2.56 -5.97
N SER A 126 6.92 2.33 -5.36
CA SER A 126 5.62 2.65 -5.98
C SER A 126 4.52 2.83 -4.94
N ALA A 127 3.38 3.36 -5.36
CA ALA A 127 2.19 3.46 -4.53
C ALA A 127 0.93 3.51 -5.41
N ASP A 128 -0.20 3.09 -4.86
CA ASP A 128 -1.51 3.26 -5.48
C ASP A 128 -2.41 4.20 -4.65
N SER A 129 -3.45 4.72 -5.30
CA SER A 129 -4.47 5.51 -4.60
C SER A 129 -5.81 5.48 -5.33
N ALA A 130 -6.87 5.12 -4.59
CA ALA A 130 -8.26 5.34 -5.03
C ALA A 130 -8.81 6.73 -4.64
N ALA A 131 -7.99 7.59 -4.02
CA ALA A 131 -8.45 8.89 -3.50
C ALA A 131 -9.00 9.82 -4.59
N TRP A 132 -8.46 9.75 -5.81
CA TRP A 132 -8.96 10.50 -6.95
C TRP A 132 -10.41 10.15 -7.31
N SER A 133 -10.78 8.86 -7.25
CA SER A 133 -12.11 8.36 -7.60
C SER A 133 -13.13 8.77 -6.55
N LEU A 134 -12.77 8.64 -5.26
CA LEU A 134 -13.60 9.12 -4.16
C LEU A 134 -13.81 10.64 -4.26
N HIS A 135 -12.75 11.40 -4.51
CA HIS A 135 -12.85 12.86 -4.68
C HIS A 135 -13.75 13.25 -5.85
N ALA A 136 -13.67 12.54 -6.98
CA ALA A 136 -14.52 12.78 -8.14
C ALA A 136 -16.00 12.42 -7.91
N ARG A 137 -16.29 11.41 -7.08
CA ARG A 137 -17.66 10.94 -6.80
C ARG A 137 -18.58 12.03 -6.24
N HIS A 138 -18.00 12.98 -5.52
CA HIS A 138 -18.71 14.06 -4.81
C HIS A 138 -18.57 15.42 -5.50
N ARG A 139 -18.15 15.47 -6.77
CA ARG A 139 -17.97 16.69 -7.54
C ARG A 139 -18.68 16.61 -8.90
N PRO A 140 -19.02 17.76 -9.49
CA PRO A 140 -19.50 17.78 -10.87
C PRO A 140 -18.45 17.17 -11.81
N PRO A 141 -18.89 16.61 -12.95
CA PRO A 141 -17.97 16.15 -13.99
C PRO A 141 -17.11 17.32 -14.50
N MET A 142 -15.95 17.01 -15.10
CA MET A 142 -15.12 18.03 -15.73
C MET A 142 -15.89 18.72 -16.87
N PRO A 143 -15.56 19.98 -17.20
CA PRO A 143 -16.14 20.65 -18.36
C PRO A 143 -16.09 19.78 -19.61
N GLY A 144 -17.21 19.68 -20.33
CA GLY A 144 -17.35 18.86 -21.54
C GLY A 144 -17.65 17.37 -21.31
N HIS A 145 -17.68 16.90 -20.06
CA HIS A 145 -18.04 15.50 -19.77
C HIS A 145 -19.54 15.36 -19.51
N THR A 146 -20.15 14.28 -20.03
CA THR A 146 -21.62 14.05 -20.00
C THR A 146 -22.08 13.05 -18.95
N HIS A 147 -21.17 12.40 -18.22
CA HIS A 147 -21.49 11.43 -17.16
C HIS A 147 -21.79 12.11 -15.82
N LYS A 148 -22.42 11.36 -14.89
CA LYS A 148 -22.83 11.88 -13.58
C LYS A 148 -21.67 12.50 -12.79
N ASN A 149 -20.51 11.85 -12.81
CA ASN A 149 -19.29 12.31 -12.17
C ASN A 149 -18.06 11.58 -12.72
N CYS A 150 -16.87 12.12 -12.45
CA CYS A 150 -15.61 11.60 -12.98
C CYS A 150 -15.01 10.41 -12.20
N ALA A 151 -15.77 9.70 -11.36
CA ALA A 151 -15.21 8.67 -10.46
C ALA A 151 -14.58 7.47 -11.19
N ASN A 152 -14.91 7.27 -12.46
CA ASN A 152 -14.31 6.23 -13.32
C ASN A 152 -13.70 6.82 -14.61
N CYS A 153 -13.28 8.08 -14.56
CA CYS A 153 -12.89 8.84 -15.75
C CYS A 153 -11.36 8.92 -15.89
N PHE A 154 -10.81 8.35 -16.97
CA PHE A 154 -9.36 8.34 -17.23
C PHE A 154 -8.73 9.75 -17.28
N PRO A 155 -9.29 10.74 -18.03
CA PRO A 155 -8.78 12.11 -18.00
C PRO A 155 -8.71 12.74 -16.60
N TYR A 156 -9.68 12.45 -15.74
CA TYR A 156 -9.68 12.95 -14.37
C TYR A 156 -8.60 12.29 -13.51
N ALA A 157 -8.44 10.97 -13.65
CA ALA A 157 -7.39 10.22 -12.97
C ALA A 157 -6.00 10.75 -13.36
N MET A 158 -5.78 11.02 -14.65
CA MET A 158 -4.52 11.58 -15.14
C MET A 158 -4.27 13.00 -14.65
N ALA A 159 -5.27 13.88 -14.69
CA ALA A 159 -5.15 15.23 -14.14
C ALA A 159 -4.87 15.21 -12.63
N TRP A 160 -5.47 14.27 -11.89
CA TRP A 160 -5.15 14.08 -10.47
C TRP A 160 -3.73 13.57 -10.28
N ARG A 161 -3.27 12.58 -11.06
CA ARG A 161 -1.89 12.06 -11.02
C ARG A 161 -0.88 13.19 -11.23
N THR A 162 -1.04 14.00 -12.28
CA THR A 162 -0.14 15.13 -12.55
C THR A 162 -0.03 16.06 -11.35
N ARG A 163 -1.15 16.48 -10.76
CA ARG A 163 -1.13 17.33 -9.55
C ARG A 163 -0.45 16.68 -8.34
N VAL A 164 -0.56 15.35 -8.20
CA VAL A 164 0.16 14.65 -7.13
C VAL A 164 1.65 14.75 -7.39
N LEU A 165 2.10 14.39 -8.60
CA LEU A 165 3.52 14.38 -8.96
C LEU A 165 4.15 15.78 -8.85
N ASP A 166 3.45 16.82 -9.32
CA ASP A 166 3.90 18.21 -9.22
C ASP A 166 4.02 18.70 -7.77
N GLY A 167 3.32 18.05 -6.84
CA GLY A 167 3.31 18.38 -5.42
C GLY A 167 4.29 17.57 -4.57
N LEU A 168 4.92 16.53 -5.12
CA LEU A 168 5.90 15.73 -4.38
C LEU A 168 7.27 16.43 -4.38
N PRO A 169 8.07 16.26 -3.31
CA PRO A 169 9.52 16.54 -3.36
C PRO A 169 10.17 15.75 -4.50
N THR A 170 11.39 16.15 -4.92
CA THR A 170 12.12 15.47 -6.02
C THR A 170 12.03 13.95 -5.90
N TRP A 171 11.33 13.35 -6.86
CA TRP A 171 10.98 11.94 -6.88
C TRP A 171 11.12 11.41 -8.30
N HIS A 172 11.66 10.19 -8.43
CA HIS A 172 11.78 9.49 -9.70
C HIS A 172 10.89 8.25 -9.69
N GLN A 173 9.97 8.17 -10.67
CA GLN A 173 9.19 6.97 -10.88
C GLN A 173 10.11 5.87 -11.45
N PRO A 174 10.27 4.71 -10.79
CA PRO A 174 10.91 3.57 -11.42
C PRO A 174 10.11 3.14 -12.66
N THR A 175 10.78 2.56 -13.66
CA THR A 175 10.04 2.04 -14.82
C THR A 175 9.12 0.89 -14.35
N ILE A 176 7.98 0.71 -15.02
CA ILE A 176 6.92 -0.22 -14.58
C ILE A 176 7.40 -1.68 -14.56
N ASP A 177 8.43 -2.01 -15.34
CA ASP A 177 9.14 -3.30 -15.36
C ASP A 177 10.21 -3.45 -14.26
N GLY A 178 10.45 -2.42 -13.45
CA GLY A 178 11.36 -2.45 -12.32
C GLY A 178 12.83 -2.18 -12.67
N SER A 179 13.14 -1.67 -13.86
CA SER A 179 14.44 -1.05 -14.14
C SER A 179 14.54 0.37 -13.59
N GLU A 180 15.75 0.82 -13.31
CA GLU A 180 15.99 2.25 -13.07
C GLU A 180 15.90 2.98 -14.42
N ALA A 181 15.22 4.13 -14.43
CA ALA A 181 15.29 5.02 -15.58
C ALA A 181 16.72 5.57 -15.67
N ALA A 182 17.38 5.33 -16.81
CA ALA A 182 18.73 5.83 -17.10
C ALA A 182 18.82 7.36 -17.05
#